data_AF-A0A535MI62-F1
#
_entry.id   AF-A0A535MI62-F1
#
_cell.length_a   1.000
_cell.length_b   1.000
_cell.length_c   1.000
_cell.angle_alpha   90.00
_cell.angle_beta   90.00
_cell.angle_gamma   90.00
#
_symmetry.space_group_name_H-M   'P 1'
#
loop_
_entity.id
_entity.type
_entity.pdbx_description
1 polymer ?
#
loop_
_entity_poly.entity_id
_entity_poly.type
_entity_poly.pdbx_seq_one_letter_code
_entity_poly.pdbx_strand_id
1 'polypeptide(L)'
;MQTVKLPGFIPKFLSPAQNGGKEMGIDTVGCIVCHNGQRLSLTDTESHLNLIINPEFTWTEGASLYYKYCATCHGAFGEGKIGPPLANQDRLGYFNEDYYYRCIEYGYTDFEHLGSVMPAWGSASSDFVYDATRDKQSGKVSRVLSENQINILVQFIRHWESYNTQP
;
A
#
# COMPACT_ATOMS: atom_id res chain seq x y z
N MET A 1 9.56 10.55 -27.05
CA MET A 1 9.46 9.62 -25.91
C MET A 1 10.67 9.86 -25.03
N GLN A 2 10.48 10.51 -23.88
CA GLN A 2 11.56 10.82 -22.95
C GLN A 2 11.60 9.66 -21.94
N THR A 3 12.69 8.90 -21.92
CA THR A 3 12.89 7.82 -20.96
C THR A 3 13.15 8.43 -19.59
N VAL A 4 12.15 8.41 -18.73
CA VAL A 4 12.33 8.85 -17.34
C VAL A 4 13.18 7.78 -16.64
N LYS A 5 14.25 8.22 -16.00
CA LYS A 5 15.18 7.36 -15.27
C LYS A 5 14.70 7.26 -13.83
N LEU A 6 14.24 6.08 -13.42
CA LEU A 6 13.73 5.83 -12.07
C LEU A 6 14.85 5.94 -11.02
N PRO A 7 14.65 6.70 -9.92
CA PRO A 7 15.63 6.77 -8.83
C PRO A 7 15.44 5.60 -7.85
N GLY A 8 16.30 4.57 -7.93
CA GLY A 8 16.35 3.51 -6.91
C GLY A 8 16.80 2.14 -7.43
N PHE A 9 17.18 1.26 -6.50
CA PHE A 9 17.39 -0.16 -6.78
C PHE A 9 16.04 -0.87 -6.90
N ILE A 10 15.67 -1.27 -8.11
CA ILE A 10 14.50 -2.11 -8.35
C ILE A 10 15.02 -3.54 -8.53
N PRO A 11 14.59 -4.53 -7.72
CA PRO A 11 14.87 -5.93 -7.98
C PRO A 11 14.50 -6.28 -9.42
N LYS A 12 15.38 -6.98 -10.14
CA LYS A 12 15.23 -7.19 -11.61
C LYS A 12 13.88 -7.81 -11.99
N PHE A 13 13.29 -8.64 -11.14
CA PHE A 13 11.99 -9.29 -11.38
C PHE A 13 10.77 -8.37 -11.17
N LEU A 14 10.97 -7.12 -10.74
CA LEU A 14 9.93 -6.09 -10.60
C LEU A 14 10.05 -4.99 -11.65
N SER A 15 11.11 -5.00 -12.46
CA SER A 15 11.29 -4.04 -13.54
C SER A 15 10.30 -4.36 -14.68
N PRO A 16 9.37 -3.46 -15.02
CA PRO A 16 8.42 -3.68 -16.13
C PRO A 16 9.15 -3.89 -17.46
N ALA A 17 10.26 -3.19 -17.65
CA ALA A 17 11.13 -3.27 -18.82
C ALA A 17 11.85 -4.63 -18.98
N GLN A 18 11.97 -5.42 -17.91
CA GLN A 18 12.68 -6.71 -17.93
C GLN A 18 11.77 -7.94 -17.72
N ASN A 19 10.54 -7.76 -17.25
CA ASN A 19 9.59 -8.87 -17.02
C ASN A 19 8.43 -8.91 -18.01
N GLY A 20 8.52 -8.15 -19.11
CA GLY A 20 7.45 -8.11 -20.11
C GLY A 20 6.15 -7.55 -19.52
N GLY A 21 6.25 -6.57 -18.63
CA GLY A 21 5.08 -5.87 -18.11
C GLY A 21 4.27 -5.34 -19.29
N LYS A 22 3.05 -5.85 -19.45
CA LYS A 22 2.16 -5.42 -20.53
C LYS A 22 1.64 -4.05 -20.15
N GLU A 23 1.79 -3.08 -21.03
CA GLU A 23 1.13 -1.77 -20.93
C GLU A 23 -0.37 -2.04 -20.72
N MET A 24 -0.89 -1.74 -19.53
CA MET A 24 -2.29 -1.99 -19.20
C MET A 24 -3.10 -0.76 -19.61
N GLY A 25 -4.14 -0.97 -20.42
CA GLY A 25 -5.01 0.10 -20.89
C GLY A 25 -5.75 0.78 -19.75
N ILE A 26 -6.20 2.02 -19.97
CA ILE A 26 -7.00 2.79 -18.99
C ILE A 26 -8.30 2.07 -18.60
N ASP A 27 -8.74 1.11 -19.37
CA ASP A 27 -9.85 0.19 -19.12
C ASP A 27 -9.50 -0.91 -18.08
N THR A 28 -8.21 -1.20 -17.89
CA THR A 28 -7.71 -2.15 -16.87
C THR A 28 -7.18 -1.44 -15.61
N VAL A 29 -6.63 -0.22 -15.74
CA VAL A 29 -6.14 0.61 -14.61
C VAL A 29 -7.07 1.78 -14.26
N GLY A 30 -8.10 2.09 -15.05
CA GLY A 30 -8.91 3.31 -14.90
C GLY A 30 -9.78 3.34 -13.67
N CYS A 31 -10.18 2.18 -13.13
CA CYS A 31 -10.83 2.15 -11.83
C CYS A 31 -9.86 2.60 -10.71
N ILE A 32 -8.56 2.33 -10.88
CA ILE A 32 -7.50 2.73 -9.94
C ILE A 32 -7.07 4.17 -10.20
N VAL A 33 -6.95 4.59 -11.47
CA VAL A 33 -6.50 5.94 -11.83
C VAL A 33 -7.60 6.99 -11.64
N CYS A 34 -8.85 6.68 -11.97
CA CYS A 34 -9.97 7.63 -11.89
C CYS A 34 -10.75 7.55 -10.57
N HIS A 35 -10.70 6.43 -9.85
CA HIS A 35 -11.38 6.29 -8.55
C HIS A 35 -10.43 5.98 -7.39
N ASN A 36 -9.11 5.94 -7.58
CA ASN A 36 -8.17 5.43 -6.56
C ASN A 36 -8.49 4.00 -6.07
N GLY A 37 -9.31 3.25 -6.82
CA GLY A 37 -9.94 2.00 -6.39
C GLY A 37 -11.14 2.18 -5.44
N GLN A 38 -11.39 3.40 -4.95
CA GLN A 38 -12.52 3.73 -4.09
C GLN A 38 -13.80 3.80 -4.90
N ARG A 39 -14.66 2.78 -4.76
CA ARG A 39 -16.05 2.77 -5.26
C ARG A 39 -16.96 3.82 -4.60
N LEU A 40 -16.39 4.81 -3.89
CA LEU A 40 -17.08 5.70 -2.95
C LEU A 40 -16.98 7.18 -3.33
N SER A 41 -16.26 7.54 -4.39
CA SER A 41 -16.24 8.94 -4.82
C SER A 41 -17.62 9.36 -5.31
N LEU A 42 -18.24 10.32 -4.64
CA LEU A 42 -19.57 10.85 -4.99
C LEU A 42 -19.46 12.13 -5.84
N THR A 43 -18.24 12.63 -6.05
CA THR A 43 -17.98 13.89 -6.76
C THR A 43 -16.71 13.83 -7.62
N ASP A 44 -16.69 14.58 -8.73
CA ASP A 44 -15.50 14.69 -9.59
C ASP A 44 -14.27 15.22 -8.85
N THR A 45 -14.45 16.03 -7.82
CA THR A 45 -13.33 16.58 -7.04
C THR A 45 -12.66 15.50 -6.20
N GLU A 46 -13.43 14.67 -5.50
CA GLU A 46 -12.92 13.58 -4.64
C GLU A 46 -12.22 12.48 -5.45
N SER A 47 -12.70 12.22 -6.67
CA SER A 47 -12.08 11.30 -7.63
C SER A 47 -10.63 11.67 -7.98
N HIS A 48 -10.26 12.94 -7.77
CA HIS A 48 -9.00 13.52 -8.20
C HIS A 48 -8.05 13.91 -7.05
N LEU A 49 -8.47 13.79 -5.77
CA LEU A 49 -7.65 14.21 -4.63
C LEU A 49 -6.44 13.31 -4.36
N ASN A 50 -6.44 12.07 -4.89
CA ASN A 50 -5.31 11.14 -4.77
C ASN A 50 -4.85 10.59 -6.14
N LEU A 51 -5.12 11.32 -7.23
CA LEU A 51 -4.75 10.93 -8.59
C LEU A 51 -3.26 10.60 -8.68
N ILE A 52 -2.97 9.32 -8.88
CA ILE A 52 -1.64 8.87 -9.27
C ILE A 52 -1.40 9.32 -10.71
N ILE A 53 -0.53 10.32 -10.87
CA ILE A 53 -0.22 10.94 -12.17
C ILE A 53 0.56 10.01 -13.13
N ASN A 54 1.00 8.81 -12.71
CA ASN A 54 1.55 7.82 -13.64
C ASN A 54 1.59 6.38 -13.08
N PRO A 55 0.79 5.42 -13.62
CA PRO A 55 0.71 4.07 -13.08
C PRO A 55 2.02 3.26 -13.16
N GLU A 56 2.91 3.53 -14.12
CA GLU A 56 4.18 2.81 -14.23
C GLU A 56 5.22 3.25 -13.17
N PHE A 57 5.27 4.56 -12.87
CA PHE A 57 6.19 5.09 -11.86
C PHE A 57 5.77 4.67 -10.46
N THR A 58 4.47 4.73 -10.17
CA THR A 58 3.95 4.29 -8.88
C THR A 58 4.07 2.79 -8.66
N TRP A 59 4.03 1.98 -9.72
CA TRP A 59 4.32 0.55 -9.61
C TRP A 59 5.74 0.31 -9.11
N THR A 60 6.72 0.93 -9.76
CA THR A 60 8.13 0.72 -9.43
C THR A 60 8.54 1.33 -8.09
N GLU A 61 8.00 2.50 -7.76
CA GLU A 61 8.19 3.11 -6.44
C GLU A 61 7.51 2.29 -5.33
N GLY A 62 6.25 1.88 -5.53
CA GLY A 62 5.52 1.06 -4.58
C GLY A 62 6.18 -0.28 -4.31
N ALA A 63 6.67 -0.94 -5.37
CA ALA A 63 7.50 -2.13 -5.25
C ALA A 63 8.76 -1.85 -4.41
N SER A 64 9.52 -0.81 -4.73
CA SER A 64 10.73 -0.47 -3.98
C SER A 64 10.44 -0.21 -2.49
N LEU A 65 9.39 0.53 -2.19
CA LEU A 65 8.96 0.79 -0.81
C LEU A 65 8.53 -0.50 -0.10
N TYR A 66 7.72 -1.33 -0.75
CA TYR A 66 7.23 -2.59 -0.18
C TYR A 66 8.37 -3.55 0.17
N TYR A 67 9.33 -3.72 -0.73
CA TYR A 67 10.47 -4.59 -0.50
C TYR A 67 11.39 -4.07 0.60
N LYS A 68 11.50 -2.76 0.74
CA LYS A 68 12.31 -2.13 1.78
C LYS A 68 11.69 -2.24 3.16
N TYR A 69 10.37 -2.07 3.29
CA TYR A 69 9.71 -1.89 4.59
C TYR A 69 8.76 -3.02 5.00
N CYS A 70 8.16 -3.73 4.05
CA CYS A 70 7.03 -4.63 4.31
C CYS A 70 7.38 -6.11 4.10
N ALA A 71 8.16 -6.43 3.07
CA ALA A 71 8.36 -7.80 2.59
C ALA A 71 9.01 -8.75 3.60
N THR A 72 9.80 -8.22 4.54
CA THR A 72 10.41 -9.01 5.63
C THR A 72 9.36 -9.70 6.48
N CYS A 73 8.22 -9.04 6.73
CA CYS A 73 7.14 -9.58 7.56
C CYS A 73 5.99 -10.16 6.74
N HIS A 74 5.66 -9.56 5.60
CA HIS A 74 4.49 -9.93 4.79
C HIS A 74 4.81 -10.77 3.56
N GLY A 75 6.07 -11.15 3.33
CA GLY A 75 6.47 -11.95 2.18
C GLY A 75 6.82 -11.12 0.95
N ALA A 76 7.47 -11.72 -0.04
CA ALA A 76 7.88 -11.00 -1.26
C ALA A 76 6.70 -10.75 -2.21
N PHE A 77 5.70 -11.64 -2.16
CA PHE A 77 4.50 -11.64 -2.97
C PHE A 77 3.24 -11.41 -2.12
N GLY A 78 3.38 -10.85 -0.92
CA GLY A 78 2.26 -10.65 -0.01
C GLY A 78 1.71 -11.95 0.59
N GLU A 79 2.46 -13.05 0.52
CA GLU A 79 2.05 -14.38 0.97
C GLU A 79 1.97 -14.53 2.50
N GLY A 80 2.47 -13.56 3.25
CA GLY A 80 2.53 -13.57 4.71
C GLY A 80 3.72 -14.38 5.25
N LYS A 81 4.22 -13.99 6.42
CA LYS A 81 5.26 -14.72 7.19
C LYS A 81 5.06 -14.48 8.68
N ILE A 82 5.56 -13.33 9.14
CA ILE A 82 5.39 -12.84 10.51
C ILE A 82 4.06 -12.08 10.59
N GLY A 83 3.81 -11.24 9.59
CA GLY A 83 2.52 -10.57 9.38
C GLY A 83 1.59 -11.42 8.51
N PRO A 84 0.28 -11.10 8.51
CA PRO A 84 -0.72 -11.81 7.71
C PRO A 84 -0.47 -11.68 6.20
N PRO A 85 -1.03 -12.58 5.38
CA PRO A 85 -0.97 -12.49 3.93
C PRO A 85 -1.73 -11.25 3.43
N LEU A 86 -1.01 -10.37 2.73
CA LEU A 86 -1.57 -9.17 2.12
C LEU A 86 -2.18 -9.45 0.73
N ALA A 87 -1.78 -10.55 0.08
CA ALA A 87 -2.35 -11.00 -1.19
C ALA A 87 -3.64 -11.84 -1.02
N ASN A 88 -4.19 -11.92 0.20
CA ASN A 88 -5.41 -12.66 0.48
C ASN A 88 -6.63 -11.93 -0.12
N GLN A 89 -7.32 -12.60 -1.04
CA GLN A 89 -8.44 -12.02 -1.79
C GLN A 89 -9.64 -11.67 -0.92
N ASP A 90 -9.95 -12.47 0.11
CA ASP A 90 -11.06 -12.19 1.03
C ASP A 90 -10.84 -10.86 1.75
N ARG A 91 -9.59 -10.50 2.05
CA ARG A 91 -9.24 -9.22 2.66
C ARG A 91 -9.18 -8.09 1.65
N LEU A 92 -8.56 -8.33 0.49
CA LEU A 92 -8.42 -7.32 -0.57
C LEU A 92 -9.77 -6.87 -1.12
N GLY A 93 -10.76 -7.77 -1.23
CA GLY A 93 -12.12 -7.46 -1.67
C GLY A 93 -13.04 -6.91 -0.58
N TYR A 94 -12.75 -7.18 0.70
CA TYR A 94 -13.58 -6.72 1.83
C TYR A 94 -13.21 -5.32 2.33
N PHE A 95 -11.91 -5.04 2.48
CA PHE A 95 -11.43 -3.78 3.02
C PHE A 95 -11.14 -2.75 1.92
N ASN A 96 -11.47 -1.48 2.20
CA ASN A 96 -11.16 -0.36 1.32
C ASN A 96 -9.75 0.20 1.56
N GLU A 97 -9.34 1.17 0.75
CA GLU A 97 -8.05 1.85 0.77
C GLU A 97 -7.78 2.52 2.12
N ASP A 98 -8.82 3.11 2.74
CA ASP A 98 -8.67 3.80 4.02
C ASP A 98 -8.23 2.82 5.13
N TYR A 99 -8.73 1.59 5.09
CA TYR A 99 -8.25 0.53 5.98
C TYR A 99 -6.75 0.31 5.81
N TYR A 100 -6.28 0.10 4.58
CA TYR A 100 -4.85 -0.14 4.33
C TYR A 100 -4.00 1.09 4.68
N TYR A 101 -4.49 2.29 4.36
CA TYR A 101 -3.82 3.54 4.71
C TYR A 101 -3.62 3.65 6.22
N ARG A 102 -4.68 3.48 7.03
CA ARG A 102 -4.59 3.54 8.49
C ARG A 102 -3.65 2.48 9.07
N CYS A 103 -3.72 1.26 8.54
CA CYS A 103 -2.81 0.18 8.97
C CYS A 103 -1.34 0.56 8.78
N ILE A 104 -0.99 1.19 7.66
CA ILE A 104 0.38 1.61 7.36
C ILE A 104 0.76 2.88 8.14
N GLU A 105 -0.10 3.89 8.15
CA GLU A 105 0.11 5.19 8.80
C GLU A 105 0.37 5.00 10.30
N TYR A 106 -0.48 4.21 10.97
CA TYR A 106 -0.52 4.12 12.43
C TYR A 106 0.06 2.82 13.00
N GLY A 107 0.18 1.75 12.22
CA GLY A 107 0.74 0.46 12.67
C GLY A 107 0.20 0.03 14.03
N TYR A 108 1.10 -0.38 14.94
CA TYR A 108 0.74 -0.86 16.29
C TYR A 108 -0.04 0.10 17.18
N THR A 109 -0.24 1.36 16.76
CA THR A 109 -0.97 2.37 17.53
C THR A 109 -2.45 2.47 17.13
N ASP A 110 -2.84 1.91 15.98
CA ASP A 110 -4.24 1.88 15.53
C ASP A 110 -4.98 0.63 16.03
N PHE A 111 -6.30 0.72 16.13
CA PHE A 111 -7.15 -0.34 16.66
C PHE A 111 -7.02 -1.66 15.89
N GLU A 112 -6.73 -1.63 14.58
CA GLU A 112 -6.57 -2.83 13.76
C GLU A 112 -5.29 -3.63 14.09
N HIS A 113 -4.29 -2.95 14.65
CA HIS A 113 -2.95 -3.49 14.86
C HIS A 113 -2.45 -3.27 16.28
N LEU A 114 -3.33 -2.91 17.21
CA LEU A 114 -2.97 -2.42 18.54
C LEU A 114 -2.03 -3.38 19.28
N GLY A 115 -0.84 -2.90 19.66
CA GLY A 115 0.18 -3.70 20.36
C GLY A 115 0.92 -4.74 19.50
N SER A 116 0.67 -4.75 18.19
CA SER A 116 1.41 -5.62 17.27
C SER A 116 2.87 -5.18 17.10
N VAL A 117 3.62 -5.99 16.36
CA VAL A 117 5.01 -5.67 15.97
C VAL A 117 5.08 -4.83 14.70
N MET A 118 3.94 -4.53 14.05
CA MET A 118 3.92 -3.69 12.85
C MET A 118 4.24 -2.25 13.24
N PRO A 119 5.33 -1.63 12.72
CA PRO A 119 5.66 -0.26 13.03
C PRO A 119 4.61 0.72 12.49
N ALA A 120 4.44 1.85 13.16
CA ALA A 120 3.76 3.00 12.59
C ALA A 120 4.70 3.69 11.60
N TRP A 121 4.34 3.75 10.32
CA TRP A 121 5.21 4.31 9.28
C TRP A 121 4.99 5.81 9.05
N GLY A 122 3.86 6.34 9.51
CA GLY A 122 3.49 7.73 9.38
C GLY A 122 3.48 8.48 10.71
N SER A 123 2.49 8.20 11.56
CA SER A 123 2.31 8.85 12.84
C SER A 123 1.64 7.90 13.85
N ALA A 124 1.52 8.31 15.10
CA ALA A 124 0.71 7.54 16.05
C ALA A 124 -0.77 7.91 15.88
N SER A 125 -1.67 6.94 16.06
CA SER A 125 -3.11 7.23 16.19
C SER A 125 -3.33 8.22 17.34
N SER A 126 -4.26 9.16 17.18
CA SER A 126 -4.61 10.16 18.20
C SER A 126 -5.07 9.54 19.51
N ASP A 127 -5.67 8.35 19.42
CA ASP A 127 -6.32 7.67 20.54
C ASP A 127 -5.40 6.63 21.18
N PHE A 128 -4.14 6.56 20.73
CA PHE A 128 -3.17 5.61 21.25
C PHE A 128 -2.73 5.96 22.68
N VAL A 129 -2.96 5.02 23.59
CA VAL A 129 -2.44 5.08 24.97
C VAL A 129 -1.51 3.91 25.19
N TYR A 130 -0.25 4.21 25.50
CA TYR A 130 0.77 3.21 25.77
C TYR A 130 0.39 2.34 26.98
N ASP A 131 0.47 1.03 26.80
CA ASP A 131 0.26 0.02 27.82
C ASP A 131 1.42 -0.97 27.79
N ALA A 132 2.23 -0.99 28.84
CA ALA A 132 3.43 -1.85 28.93
C ALA A 132 3.12 -3.35 28.94
N THR A 133 1.87 -3.76 29.23
CA THR A 133 1.45 -5.17 29.21
C THR A 133 1.09 -5.66 27.81
N ARG A 134 0.76 -4.73 26.91
CA ARG A 134 0.30 -5.00 25.54
C ARG A 134 1.35 -4.62 24.50
N ASP A 135 1.96 -3.45 24.66
CA ASP A 135 2.75 -2.81 23.62
C ASP A 135 4.22 -3.22 23.66
N LYS A 136 4.67 -3.76 22.53
CA LYS A 136 6.04 -4.26 22.34
C LYS A 136 7.03 -3.16 21.90
N GLN A 137 6.52 -1.97 21.63
CA GLN A 137 7.25 -0.83 21.07
C GLN A 137 7.09 0.39 21.98
N SER A 138 8.10 1.27 22.01
CA SER A 138 8.23 2.35 23.01
C SER A 138 7.19 3.49 22.96
N GLY A 139 6.18 3.41 22.09
CA GLY A 139 5.16 4.45 21.89
C GLY A 139 5.65 5.69 21.12
N LYS A 140 6.97 5.90 21.01
CA LYS A 140 7.55 7.00 20.22
C LYS A 140 7.47 6.67 18.74
N VAL A 141 6.67 7.45 18.00
CA VAL A 141 6.55 7.34 16.54
C VAL A 141 7.21 8.55 15.88
N SER A 142 7.94 8.32 14.80
CA SER A 142 8.47 9.35 13.91
C SER A 142 8.13 8.98 12.49
N ARG A 143 7.71 9.96 11.68
CA ARG A 143 7.31 9.72 10.30
C ARG A 143 8.48 9.18 9.47
N VAL A 144 8.29 7.99 8.90
CA VAL A 144 9.25 7.34 8.01
C VAL A 144 8.83 7.50 6.55
N LEU A 145 7.52 7.42 6.29
CA LEU A 145 6.92 7.52 4.97
C LEU A 145 6.06 8.78 4.87
N SER A 146 6.16 9.49 3.74
CA SER A 146 5.23 10.58 3.43
C SER A 146 3.84 10.02 3.11
N GLU A 147 2.81 10.86 3.22
CA GLU A 147 1.43 10.48 2.87
C GLU A 147 1.34 9.94 1.44
N ASN A 148 2.05 10.57 0.50
CA ASN A 148 2.14 10.10 -0.89
C ASN A 148 2.78 8.70 -1.00
N GLN A 149 3.84 8.42 -0.23
CA GLN A 149 4.47 7.10 -0.23
C GLN A 149 3.57 6.03 0.37
N ILE A 150 2.76 6.38 1.37
CA ILE A 150 1.75 5.47 1.94
C ILE A 150 0.65 5.20 0.91
N ASN A 151 0.14 6.21 0.21
CA ASN A 151 -0.81 6.02 -0.88
C ASN A 151 -0.26 5.12 -1.99
N ILE A 152 1.00 5.33 -2.39
CA ILE A 152 1.69 4.47 -3.37
C ILE A 152 1.78 3.03 -2.85
N LEU A 153 2.08 2.81 -1.58
CA LEU A 153 2.10 1.47 -0.97
C LEU A 153 0.72 0.82 -0.91
N VAL A 154 -0.35 1.58 -0.60
CA VAL A 154 -1.72 1.06 -0.62
C VAL A 154 -2.05 0.55 -2.02
N GLN A 155 -1.75 1.34 -3.05
CA GLN A 155 -2.00 0.94 -4.43
C GLN A 155 -1.16 -0.24 -4.86
N PHE A 156 0.09 -0.31 -4.40
CA PHE A 156 0.90 -1.50 -4.58
C PHE A 156 0.25 -2.71 -3.90
N ILE A 157 -0.09 -2.67 -2.61
CA ILE A 157 -0.70 -3.83 -1.93
C ILE A 157 -1.99 -4.28 -2.61
N ARG A 158 -2.83 -3.32 -3.04
CA ARG A 158 -4.12 -3.62 -3.68
C ARG A 158 -3.98 -4.13 -5.11
N HIS A 159 -2.80 -4.04 -5.73
CA HIS A 159 -2.60 -4.61 -7.06
C HIS A 159 -2.76 -6.13 -7.09
N TRP A 160 -2.66 -6.82 -5.95
CA TRP A 160 -2.91 -8.26 -5.86
C TRP A 160 -4.39 -8.60 -5.91
N GLU A 161 -5.29 -7.61 -5.79
CA GLU A 161 -6.72 -7.83 -5.89
C GLU A 161 -7.03 -8.35 -7.29
N SER A 162 -7.66 -9.51 -7.35
CA SER A 162 -8.13 -10.12 -8.59
C SER A 162 -9.63 -9.87 -8.72
N TYR A 163 -10.04 -9.29 -9.85
CA TYR A 163 -11.46 -9.06 -10.16
C TYR A 163 -12.15 -10.29 -10.75
N ASN A 164 -11.49 -11.46 -10.69
CA ASN A 164 -12.02 -12.72 -11.19
C ASN A 164 -13.04 -13.35 -10.24
N THR A 165 -13.15 -12.85 -9.00
CA THR A 165 -14.23 -13.22 -8.08
C THR A 165 -15.41 -12.28 -8.29
N GLN A 166 -16.13 -12.47 -9.38
CA GLN A 166 -17.53 -12.04 -9.44
C GLN A 166 -18.35 -12.96 -8.52
N PRO A 167 -19.36 -12.45 -7.79
CA PRO A 167 -20.44 -13.30 -7.33
C PRO A 167 -21.19 -13.95 -8.51
#